data_AF-W6QIU1-F1
#
_entry.id   AF-W6QIU1-F1
#
_cell.length_a   1.000
_cell.length_b   1.000
_cell.length_c   1.000
_cell.angle_alpha   90.00
_cell.angle_beta   90.00
_cell.angle_gamma   90.00
#
_symmetry.space_group_name_H-M   'P 1'
#
loop_
_entity.id
_entity.type
_entity.pdbx_description
1 polymer ?
#
loop_
_entity_poly.entity_id
_entity_poly.type
_entity_poly.pdbx_seq_one_letter_code
_entity_poly.pdbx_strand_id
1 'polypeptide(L)' 'MCNFFKNFYIYSTCSNPAAHFLRTEMEGTKDNSTCKDSPHDRFIVVVGKCVLCSSAR' A
#
# COMPACT_ATOMS: atom_id res chain seq x y z
N MET A 1 13.64 -8.51 13.84
CA MET A 1 12.33 -8.36 13.14
C MET A 1 12.55 -7.52 11.90
N CYS A 2 12.08 -7.97 10.75
CA CYS A 2 12.20 -7.22 9.50
C CYS A 2 11.21 -6.05 9.50
N ASN A 3 11.71 -4.86 9.18
CA ASN A 3 10.90 -3.64 9.15
C ASN A 3 10.87 -3.00 7.75
N PHE A 4 11.15 -3.78 6.70
CA PHE A 4 11.12 -3.29 5.32
C PHE A 4 9.77 -3.59 4.70
N PHE A 5 8.97 -2.55 4.47
CA PHE A 5 7.59 -2.65 4.00
C PHE A 5 7.40 -1.93 2.67
N LYS A 6 6.53 -2.49 1.85
CA LYS A 6 5.91 -1.84 0.71
C LYS A 6 4.49 -1.44 1.12
N ASN A 7 4.32 -0.17 1.42
CA ASN A 7 3.06 0.40 1.84
C ASN A 7 2.18 0.72 0.62
N PHE A 8 0.98 0.16 0.60
CA PHE A 8 -0.08 0.47 -0.37
C PHE A 8 -1.16 1.28 0.30
N TYR A 9 -1.30 2.53 -0.11
CA TYR A 9 -2.33 3.41 0.42
C TYR A 9 -3.61 3.25 -0.40
N ILE A 10 -4.72 2.96 0.29
CA ILE A 10 -6.04 2.76 -0.33
C ILE A 10 -7.09 3.60 0.38
N TYR A 11 -8.10 4.08 -0.34
CA TYR A 11 -9.22 4.79 0.29
C TYR A 11 -10.20 3.82 0.94
N SER A 12 -10.71 4.20 2.12
CA SER A 12 -11.71 3.42 2.86
C SER A 12 -13.01 3.22 2.09
N THR A 13 -13.41 4.17 1.23
CA THR A 13 -14.66 4.08 0.46
C THR A 13 -14.45 3.52 -0.95
N CYS A 14 -13.29 2.92 -1.23
CA CYS A 14 -12.99 2.39 -2.56
C CYS A 14 -13.74 1.08 -2.81
N SER A 15 -14.45 0.98 -3.95
CA SER A 15 -15.12 -0.26 -4.36
C SER A 15 -14.16 -1.33 -4.87
N ASN A 16 -13.00 -0.92 -5.42
CA ASN A 16 -11.96 -1.84 -5.88
C ASN A 16 -10.57 -1.39 -5.41
N PRO A 17 -10.22 -1.59 -4.12
CA PRO A 17 -8.96 -1.11 -3.55
C PRO A 17 -7.71 -1.68 -4.24
N ALA A 18 -7.79 -2.91 -4.77
CA ALA A 18 -6.67 -3.56 -5.45
C ALA A 18 -6.33 -2.96 -6.82
N ALA A 19 -7.25 -2.20 -7.43
CA ALA A 19 -7.00 -1.48 -8.69
C ALA A 19 -6.75 0.02 -8.48
N HIS A 20 -7.12 0.57 -7.32
CA HIS A 20 -7.10 2.01 -7.04
C HIS A 20 -6.11 2.36 -5.91
N PHE A 21 -4.85 1.98 -6.10
CA PHE A 21 -3.79 2.40 -5.19
C PHE A 21 -3.56 3.90 -5.29
N LEU A 22 -3.65 4.56 -4.15
CA LEU A 22 -3.51 6.00 -4.05
C LEU A 22 -2.04 6.41 -4.12
N ARG A 23 -1.21 5.67 -3.40
CA ARG A 23 0.23 5.82 -3.34
C ARG A 23 0.84 4.47 -2.99
N THR A 24 2.04 4.22 -3.51
CA THR A 24 2.89 3.14 -3.03
C THR A 24 4.19 3.75 -2.48
N GLU A 25 4.64 3.27 -1.33
CA GLU A 25 5.84 3.80 -0.67
C GLU A 25 6.66 2.65 -0.08
N MET A 26 7.99 2.75 -0.15
CA MET A 26 8.88 1.82 0.55
C MET A 26 9.28 2.45 1.88
N GLU A 27 9.10 1.72 2.98
CA GLU A 27 9.44 2.17 4.32
C GLU A 27 10.41 1.19 4.98
N GLY A 28 11.40 1.74 5.68
CA GLY A 28 12.43 0.98 6.40
C GLY A 28 13.65 0.62 5.56
N THR A 29 14.48 -0.26 6.10
CA THR A 29 15.76 -0.64 5.50
C THR A 29 15.74 -2.09 5.05
N LYS A 30 16.09 -2.32 3.78
CA LYS A 30 16.26 -3.66 3.24
C LYS A 30 17.49 -4.32 3.90
N ASP A 31 17.24 -5.19 4.86
CA ASP A 31 18.27 -6.05 5.42
C ASP A 31 18.16 -7.45 4.80
N ASN A 32 19.10 -7.76 3.90
CA ASN A 32 19.11 -9.00 3.12
C ASN A 32 19.37 -10.26 3.99
N SER A 33 19.83 -10.06 5.22
CA SER A 33 20.19 -11.09 6.20
C SER A 33 18.99 -11.60 6.99
N THR A 34 18.02 -10.73 7.28
CA THR A 34 16.92 -11.03 8.22
C THR A 34 15.62 -11.48 7.57
N CYS A 35 15.34 -11.12 6.31
CA CYS A 35 14.14 -11.60 5.64
C CYS A 35 14.25 -11.62 4.11
N LYS A 36 14.20 -12.83 3.54
CA LYS A 36 14.25 -13.06 2.09
C LYS A 36 12.97 -12.64 1.37
N ASP A 37 11.85 -12.66 2.09
CA ASP A 37 10.51 -12.32 1.57
C ASP A 37 10.17 -10.83 1.74
N SER A 38 11.18 -9.99 2.04
CA SER A 38 11.03 -8.54 2.11
C SER A 38 11.18 -7.89 0.71
N PRO A 39 10.54 -6.75 0.44
CA PRO A 39 9.68 -5.97 1.32
C PRO A 39 8.32 -6.63 1.55
N HIS A 40 7.80 -6.48 2.76
CA HIS A 40 6.48 -6.99 3.12
C HIS A 40 5.37 -6.05 2.66
N ASP A 41 4.32 -6.59 2.06
CA ASP A 41 3.17 -5.78 1.66
C ASP A 41 2.38 -5.33 2.90
N ARG A 42 2.13 -4.02 2.99
CA ARG A 42 1.30 -3.42 4.04
C ARG A 42 0.23 -2.53 3.41
N PHE A 43 -1.03 -2.81 3.69
CA PHE A 43 -2.14 -1.99 3.22
C PHE A 43 -2.51 -0.95 4.28
N ILE A 44 -2.43 0.32 3.90
CA ILE A 44 -2.77 1.46 4.76
C ILE A 44 -4.06 2.08 4.25
N VAL A 45 -5.10 2.02 5.07
CA VAL A 45 -6.41 2.58 4.74
C VAL A 45 -6.43 4.06 5.11
N VAL A 46 -6.64 4.91 4.12
CA VAL A 46 -6.82 6.36 4.27
C VAL A 46 -8.31 6.67 4.23
N VAL A 47 -8.79 7.42 5.22
CA VAL A 47 -10.19 7.87 5.25
C VAL A 47 -10.39 8.93 4.16
N GLY A 48 -11.34 8.70 3.26
CA GLY A 48 -11.64 9.64 2.19
C GLY A 48 -12.39 9.01 1.02
N LYS A 49 -12.88 9.87 0.11
CA LYS A 49 -13.54 9.42 -1.12
C LYS A 49 -12.51 9.01 -2.16
N CYS A 50 -12.71 7.82 -2.75
CA CYS A 50 -11.86 7.37 -3.83
C CYS A 50 -12.05 8.20 -5.10
N VAL A 51 -11.02 8.97 -5.47
CA VAL A 51 -11.01 9.80 -6.68
C VAL A 51 -10.97 8.95 -7.96
N LEU A 52 -10.34 7.77 -7.90
CA LEU A 52 -10.22 6.85 -9.05
C LEU A 52 -11.54 6.15 -9.35
N CYS A 53 -12.33 5.77 -8.32
CA CYS A 53 -13.69 5.26 -8.51
C CYS A 53 -14.62 6.28 -9.20
N SER A 54 -14.35 7.58 -9.02
CA SER A 54 -15.16 8.64 -9.61
C SER A 54 -14.75 8.94 -11.07
N SER A 55 -13.51 8.62 -11.43
CA SER A 55 -12.93 8.90 -12.75
C SER A 55 -13.07 7.76 -13.76
N ALA A 56 -13.53 6.57 -13.33
CA ALA A 56 -13.78 5.42 -14.21
C ALA A 56 -15.11 5.52 -14.99
N ARG A 57 -15.48 6.73 -15.45
CA ARG A 57 -16.61 6.96 -16.35
C ARG A 57 -16.15 7.04 -17.79
#